data_AF-A0A9W8YVP4-F1
#
_entry.id   AF-A0A9W8YVP4-F1
#
_cell.length_a   1.000
_cell.length_b   1.000
_cell.length_c   1.000
_cell.angle_alpha   90.00
_cell.angle_beta   90.00
_cell.angle_gamma   90.00
#
_symmetry.space_group_name_H-M   'P 1'
#
loop_
_entity.id
_entity.type
_entity.pdbx_description
1 polymer ?
#
loop_
_entity_poly.entity_id
_entity_poly.type
_entity_poly.pdbx_seq_one_letter_code
_entity_poly.pdbx_strand_id
1 'polypeptide(L)'
;MWTLGCLCLEFLCWALQGHVRKLQFDGERSTTFFYGAKTDVFFDIKCTEQSDDDSIVVEVKKEVTKKLDELHADAHCTDWMHDLLNMIEQDMLMVDPREWKDSSDLLKELRLMDTSCQKNDRYCLHSAVRQSVRRKQTSLLAQLNDVAKMNIRKHGTYLEGP
;
A
#
# COMPACT_ATOMS: atom_id res chain seq x y z
N MET A 1 -4.65 7.59 8.39
CA MET A 1 -4.93 7.40 6.95
C MET A 1 -4.51 6.05 6.44
N TRP A 2 -3.26 5.64 6.70
CA TRP A 2 -2.70 4.34 6.32
C TRP A 2 -3.65 3.14 6.52
N THR A 3 -4.15 2.92 7.73
CA THR A 3 -5.04 1.77 8.02
C THR A 3 -6.32 1.77 7.18
N LEU A 4 -6.88 2.95 6.89
CA LEU A 4 -8.05 3.04 6.02
C LEU A 4 -7.69 2.65 4.58
N GLY A 5 -6.55 3.11 4.07
CA GLY A 5 -6.03 2.71 2.76
C GLY A 5 -5.84 1.20 2.65
N CYS A 6 -5.29 0.58 3.70
CA CYS A 6 -5.16 -0.88 3.79
C CYS A 6 -6.50 -1.60 3.67
N LEU A 7 -7.49 -1.18 4.47
CA LEU A 7 -8.82 -1.77 4.47
C LEU A 7 -9.54 -1.59 3.13
N CYS A 8 -9.47 -0.39 2.54
CA CYS A 8 -10.07 -0.12 1.24
C CYS A 8 -9.42 -0.96 0.13
N LEU A 9 -8.09 -1.16 0.15
CA LEU A 9 -7.42 -2.02 -0.83
C LEU A 9 -7.86 -3.48 -0.71
N GLU A 10 -7.95 -4.00 0.52
CA GLU A 10 -8.42 -5.36 0.77
C GLU A 10 -9.88 -5.54 0.34
N PHE A 11 -10.72 -4.54 0.59
CA PHE A 11 -12.10 -4.52 0.13
C PHE A 11 -12.19 -4.57 -1.40
N LEU A 12 -11.41 -3.75 -2.12
CA LEU A 12 -11.39 -3.77 -3.58
C LEU A 12 -10.84 -5.08 -4.15
N CYS A 13 -9.82 -5.67 -3.51
CA CYS A 13 -9.33 -6.99 -3.90
C CYS A 13 -10.42 -8.06 -3.77
N TRP A 14 -11.18 -8.04 -2.67
CA TRP A 14 -12.32 -8.93 -2.50
C TRP A 14 -13.45 -8.64 -3.51
N ALA A 15 -13.79 -7.38 -3.75
CA ALA A 15 -14.89 -6.98 -4.62
C ALA A 15 -14.63 -7.31 -6.10
N LEU A 16 -13.41 -7.12 -6.59
CA LEU A 16 -13.04 -7.36 -8.00
C LEU A 16 -12.64 -8.81 -8.26
N GLN A 17 -11.81 -9.37 -7.40
CA GLN A 17 -11.14 -10.65 -7.65
C GLN A 17 -11.64 -11.80 -6.77
N GLY A 18 -12.53 -11.50 -5.81
CA GLY A 18 -13.11 -12.48 -4.90
C GLY A 18 -12.20 -12.89 -3.74
N HIS A 19 -12.78 -13.67 -2.83
CA HIS A 19 -12.13 -14.07 -1.57
C HIS A 19 -10.83 -14.88 -1.75
N VAL A 20 -10.76 -15.77 -2.75
CA VAL A 20 -9.58 -16.61 -2.99
C VAL A 20 -8.36 -15.75 -3.36
N ARG A 21 -8.56 -14.74 -4.21
CA ARG A 21 -7.50 -13.82 -4.64
C ARG A 21 -7.08 -12.88 -3.51
N LYS A 22 -8.03 -12.46 -2.67
CA LYS A 22 -7.74 -11.74 -1.42
C LYS A 22 -6.80 -12.56 -0.51
N LEU A 23 -7.13 -13.82 -0.23
CA LEU A 23 -6.26 -14.68 0.59
C LEU A 23 -4.88 -14.91 -0.04
N GLN A 24 -4.82 -15.04 -1.37
CA GLN A 24 -3.54 -15.12 -2.07
C GLN A 24 -2.71 -13.85 -1.87
N PHE A 25 -3.33 -12.68 -1.95
CA PHE A 25 -2.66 -11.40 -1.69
C PHE A 25 -2.14 -11.29 -0.26
N ASP A 26 -2.92 -11.71 0.75
CA ASP A 26 -2.47 -11.76 2.14
C ASP A 26 -1.21 -12.63 2.28
N GLY A 27 -1.19 -13.79 1.61
CA GLY A 27 -0.04 -14.69 1.57
C GLY A 27 1.19 -14.11 0.86
N GLU A 28 0.98 -13.48 -0.31
CA GLU A 28 2.04 -12.83 -1.09
C GLU A 28 2.68 -11.68 -0.31
N ARG A 29 1.87 -10.90 0.40
CA ARG A 29 2.36 -9.75 1.18
C ARG A 29 2.95 -10.16 2.54
N SER A 30 2.66 -11.36 3.03
CA SER A 30 3.22 -11.93 4.26
C SER A 30 4.66 -12.41 4.05
N THR A 31 5.57 -11.47 3.80
CA THR A 31 7.01 -11.71 3.68
C THR A 31 7.68 -11.79 5.05
N THR A 32 8.82 -12.46 5.12
CA THR A 32 9.66 -12.49 6.32
C THR A 32 10.17 -11.07 6.59
N PHE A 33 9.70 -10.47 7.67
CA PHE A 33 10.16 -9.17 8.14
C PHE A 33 11.60 -9.29 8.64
N PHE A 34 12.32 -8.18 8.72
CA PHE A 34 13.77 -8.15 9.01
C PHE A 34 14.22 -8.79 10.35
N TYR A 35 13.29 -9.23 11.20
CA TYR A 35 13.55 -10.03 12.41
C TYR A 35 13.19 -11.52 12.30
N GLY A 36 12.90 -12.03 11.10
CA GLY A 36 12.47 -13.42 10.89
C GLY A 36 10.98 -13.69 11.14
N ALA A 37 10.21 -12.70 11.62
CA ALA A 37 8.78 -12.82 11.80
C ALA A 37 8.04 -12.54 10.47
N LYS A 38 7.13 -13.43 10.05
CA LYS A 38 6.22 -13.11 8.94
C LYS A 38 5.20 -12.10 9.43
N THR A 39 5.23 -10.89 8.88
CA THR A 39 4.27 -9.84 9.23
C THR A 39 3.45 -9.47 8.00
N ASP A 40 2.14 -9.48 8.18
CA ASP A 40 1.19 -9.03 7.18
C ASP A 40 1.10 -7.49 7.20
N VAL A 41 2.17 -6.86 6.74
CA VAL A 41 2.31 -5.39 6.70
C VAL A 41 2.45 -4.92 5.26
N PHE A 42 1.91 -3.73 4.98
CA PHE A 42 1.93 -3.11 3.65
C PHE A 42 3.24 -2.40 3.31
N PHE A 43 4.17 -2.28 4.26
CA PHE A 43 5.46 -1.62 4.08
C PHE A 43 6.62 -2.59 4.31
N ASP A 44 7.74 -2.28 3.70
CA ASP A 44 9.02 -2.94 3.88
C ASP A 44 9.99 -2.01 4.60
N ILE A 45 10.93 -2.58 5.34
CA ILE A 45 12.02 -1.86 6.02
C ILE A 45 13.34 -2.46 5.57
N LYS A 46 14.15 -1.64 4.90
CA LYS A 46 15.46 -2.03 4.37
C LYS A 46 16.56 -1.29 5.11
N CYS A 47 17.56 -2.03 5.60
CA CYS A 47 18.79 -1.43 6.12
C CYS A 47 19.66 -0.97 4.94
N THR A 48 20.26 0.21 5.06
CA THR A 48 21.25 0.66 4.07
C THR A 48 22.60 0.04 4.41
N GLU A 49 23.12 -0.84 3.55
CA GLU A 49 24.40 -1.54 3.76
C GLU A 49 25.64 -0.61 3.73
N GLN A 50 25.48 0.68 3.46
CA GLN A 50 26.58 1.61 3.14
C GLN A 50 26.83 2.72 4.17
N SER A 51 26.22 2.69 5.34
CA SER A 51 26.44 3.72 6.35
C SER A 51 26.71 3.12 7.73
N ASP A 52 27.79 3.58 8.37
CA ASP A 52 28.01 3.47 9.84
C ASP A 52 26.86 4.08 10.68
N ASP A 53 25.93 4.75 10.00
CA ASP A 53 24.72 5.31 10.56
C ASP A 53 23.59 4.29 10.40
N ASP A 54 22.98 3.86 11.51
CA ASP A 54 21.88 2.88 11.63
C ASP A 54 20.58 3.34 10.93
N SER A 55 20.68 3.74 9.67
CA SER A 55 19.61 4.30 8.86
C SER A 55 18.86 3.19 8.13
N ILE A 56 17.53 3.35 8.11
CA ILE A 56 16.61 2.44 7.45
C ILE A 56 15.79 3.21 6.43
N VAL A 57 15.45 2.52 5.34
CA VAL A 57 14.54 3.00 4.32
C VAL A 57 13.23 2.25 4.49
N VAL A 58 12.15 2.99 4.72
CA VAL A 58 10.79 2.46 4.78
C VAL A 58 10.09 2.77 3.47
N GLU A 59 9.54 1.76 2.81
CA GLU A 59 8.84 1.89 1.54
C GLU A 59 7.59 1.00 1.49
N VAL A 60 6.65 1.27 0.59
CA VAL A 60 5.52 0.38 0.35
C VAL A 60 6.03 -0.91 -0.30
N LYS A 61 5.51 -2.07 0.12
CA LYS A 61 5.89 -3.36 -0.45
C LYS A 61 5.57 -3.42 -1.94
N LYS A 62 6.47 -4.03 -2.72
CA LYS A 62 6.28 -4.21 -4.17
C LYS A 62 5.02 -5.01 -4.49
N GLU A 63 4.65 -5.95 -3.62
CA GLU A 63 3.44 -6.76 -3.73
C GLU A 63 2.17 -5.91 -3.63
N VAL A 64 2.18 -4.87 -2.78
CA VAL A 64 1.07 -3.91 -2.67
C VAL A 64 0.94 -3.09 -3.95
N THR A 65 2.06 -2.54 -4.44
CA THR A 65 2.03 -1.75 -5.69
C THR A 65 1.62 -2.61 -6.89
N LYS A 66 2.13 -3.84 -6.97
CA LYS A 66 1.71 -4.81 -8.00
C LYS A 66 0.22 -5.12 -7.90
N LYS A 67 -0.33 -5.27 -6.69
CA LYS A 67 -1.76 -5.51 -6.50
C LYS A 67 -2.60 -4.33 -6.97
N LEU A 68 -2.18 -3.10 -6.71
CA LEU A 68 -2.84 -1.89 -7.22
C LEU A 68 -2.90 -1.91 -8.76
N ASP A 69 -1.80 -2.24 -9.44
CA ASP A 69 -1.79 -2.38 -10.90
C ASP A 69 -2.73 -3.48 -11.40
N GLU A 70 -2.73 -4.63 -10.74
CA GLU A 70 -3.59 -5.76 -11.09
C GLU A 70 -5.08 -5.40 -10.95
N LEU A 71 -5.45 -4.63 -9.91
CA LEU A 71 -6.83 -4.17 -9.73
C LEU A 71 -7.22 -3.09 -10.75
N HIS A 72 -6.31 -2.19 -11.11
CA HIS A 72 -6.53 -1.26 -12.23
C HIS A 72 -6.68 -1.99 -13.58
N ALA A 73 -6.03 -3.14 -13.75
CA ALA A 73 -6.16 -3.93 -14.98
C ALA A 73 -7.41 -4.84 -14.98
N ASP A 74 -8.18 -4.90 -13.89
CA ASP A 74 -9.33 -5.79 -13.78
C ASP A 74 -10.45 -5.37 -14.74
N ALA A 75 -10.99 -6.34 -15.47
CA ALA A 75 -12.05 -6.12 -16.46
C ALA A 75 -13.36 -5.60 -15.84
N HIS A 76 -13.56 -5.73 -14.53
CA HIS A 76 -14.74 -5.24 -13.81
C HIS A 76 -14.47 -3.92 -13.07
N CYS A 77 -13.25 -3.37 -13.16
CA CYS A 77 -12.91 -2.12 -12.50
C CYS A 77 -13.69 -0.97 -13.13
N THR A 78 -14.50 -0.28 -12.32
CA THR A 78 -15.25 0.90 -12.76
C THR A 78 -14.42 2.17 -12.59
N ASP A 79 -14.85 3.28 -13.20
CA ASP A 79 -14.18 4.57 -13.01
C ASP A 79 -14.13 4.98 -11.53
N TRP A 80 -15.20 4.70 -10.76
CA TRP A 80 -15.20 4.91 -9.31
C TRP A 80 -14.12 4.09 -8.59
N MET A 81 -13.95 2.82 -8.96
CA MET A 81 -12.93 1.96 -8.36
C MET A 81 -11.52 2.42 -8.74
N HIS A 82 -11.31 2.89 -9.97
CA HIS A 82 -10.04 3.48 -10.38
C HIS A 82 -9.68 4.72 -9.57
N ASP A 83 -10.64 5.62 -9.37
CA ASP A 83 -10.41 6.84 -8.60
C ASP A 83 -10.17 6.52 -7.11
N LEU A 84 -10.84 5.50 -6.56
CA LEU A 84 -10.53 5.00 -5.22
C LEU A 84 -9.13 4.38 -5.14
N LEU A 85 -8.71 3.57 -6.11
CA LEU A 85 -7.37 2.98 -6.16
C LEU A 85 -6.28 4.06 -6.24
N ASN A 86 -6.50 5.10 -7.07
CA ASN A 86 -5.60 6.24 -7.15
C ASN A 86 -5.50 6.96 -5.79
N MET A 87 -6.63 7.21 -5.13
CA MET A 87 -6.65 7.85 -3.81
C MET A 87 -5.94 6.99 -2.75
N ILE A 88 -6.13 5.67 -2.78
CA ILE A 88 -5.42 4.74 -1.90
C ILE A 88 -3.91 4.84 -2.12
N GLU A 89 -3.46 4.76 -3.37
CA GLU A 89 -2.03 4.78 -3.71
C GLU A 89 -1.36 6.12 -3.37
N GLN A 90 -2.05 7.23 -3.64
CA GLN A 90 -1.45 8.57 -3.62
C GLN A 90 -1.61 9.28 -2.27
N ASP A 91 -2.67 8.98 -1.51
CA ASP A 91 -3.05 9.79 -0.35
C ASP A 91 -3.22 8.98 0.94
N MET A 92 -3.46 7.66 0.84
CA MET A 92 -3.67 6.81 2.02
C MET A 92 -2.46 5.94 2.35
N LEU A 93 -1.83 5.31 1.35
CA LEU A 93 -0.68 4.41 1.51
C LEU A 93 0.66 5.13 1.32
N MET A 94 0.80 6.28 1.98
CA MET A 94 2.03 7.08 1.99
C MET A 94 2.84 6.79 3.25
N VAL A 95 4.14 6.50 3.09
CA VAL A 95 5.00 6.13 4.23
C VAL A 95 5.36 7.36 5.07
N ASP A 96 5.50 8.52 4.44
CA ASP A 96 5.76 9.79 5.10
C ASP A 96 4.46 10.43 5.60
N PRO A 97 4.23 10.56 6.93
CA PRO A 97 3.02 11.18 7.45
C PRO A 97 2.86 12.66 7.09
N ARG A 98 3.95 13.34 6.72
CA ARG A 98 3.92 14.77 6.34
C ARG A 98 3.27 14.98 4.97
N GLU A 99 3.26 13.94 4.14
CA GLU A 99 2.65 13.95 2.82
C GLU A 99 1.19 13.48 2.85
N TRP A 100 0.65 13.12 4.03
CA TRP A 100 -0.73 12.66 4.15
C TRP A 100 -1.70 13.80 3.90
N LYS A 101 -2.72 13.54 3.06
CA LYS A 101 -3.90 14.40 3.03
C LYS A 101 -4.64 14.34 4.35
N ASP A 102 -5.22 15.46 4.76
CA ASP A 102 -6.12 15.51 5.90
C ASP A 102 -7.41 14.73 5.58
N SER A 103 -8.02 14.16 6.61
CA SER A 103 -9.33 13.49 6.52
C SER A 103 -10.41 14.34 5.84
N SER A 104 -10.38 15.66 6.04
CA SER A 104 -11.31 16.62 5.44
C SER A 104 -11.12 16.76 3.93
N ASP A 105 -9.88 16.68 3.43
CA ASP A 105 -9.60 16.71 2.00
C ASP A 105 -10.02 15.41 1.32
N LEU A 106 -9.76 14.27 1.97
CA LEU A 106 -10.24 12.98 1.48
C LEU A 106 -11.76 12.89 1.47
N LEU A 107 -12.43 13.45 2.48
CA LEU A 107 -13.89 13.52 2.48
C LEU A 107 -14.43 14.37 1.32
N LYS A 108 -13.74 15.46 0.94
CA LYS A 108 -14.12 16.24 -0.24
C LYS A 108 -13.99 15.40 -1.51
N GLU A 109 -12.91 14.65 -1.66
CA GLU A 109 -12.71 13.79 -2.84
C GLU A 109 -13.75 12.67 -2.91
N LEU A 110 -14.03 11.98 -1.79
CA LEU A 110 -15.07 10.97 -1.73
C LEU A 110 -16.45 11.54 -2.07
N ARG A 111 -16.77 12.77 -1.64
CA ARG A 111 -18.02 13.45 -2.01
C ARG A 111 -18.07 13.81 -3.50
N LEU A 112 -16.94 14.17 -4.10
CA LEU A 112 -16.87 14.41 -5.54
C LEU A 112 -17.13 13.11 -6.31
N MET A 113 -16.54 12.00 -5.88
CA MET A 113 -16.79 10.68 -6.47
C MET A 113 -18.26 10.27 -6.32
N ASP A 114 -18.87 10.46 -5.15
CA ASP A 114 -20.30 10.20 -4.93
C ASP A 114 -21.19 11.07 -5.84
N THR A 115 -20.86 12.36 -5.96
CA THR A 115 -21.56 13.26 -6.89
C THR A 115 -21.43 12.79 -8.35
N SER A 116 -20.26 12.31 -8.76
CA SER A 116 -20.06 11.74 -10.11
C SER A 116 -20.89 10.47 -10.32
N CYS A 117 -21.00 9.63 -9.30
CA CYS A 117 -21.84 8.45 -9.31
C CYS A 117 -23.32 8.78 -9.54
N GLN A 118 -23.84 9.75 -8.80
CA GLN A 118 -25.25 10.18 -8.89
C GLN A 118 -25.61 10.84 -10.23
N LYS A 119 -24.63 11.45 -10.90
CA LYS A 119 -24.83 12.13 -12.19
C LYS A 119 -24.62 11.22 -13.39
N ASN A 120 -23.85 10.15 -13.23
CA ASN A 120 -23.43 9.30 -14.33
C ASN A 120 -23.34 7.85 -13.86
N ASP A 121 -24.41 7.08 -14.06
CA ASP A 121 -24.47 5.66 -13.73
C ASP A 121 -23.29 4.86 -14.31
N ARG A 122 -22.79 5.25 -15.49
CA ARG A 122 -21.64 4.60 -16.13
C ARG A 122 -20.39 4.62 -15.24
N TYR A 123 -20.18 5.70 -14.50
CA TYR A 123 -19.00 5.88 -13.64
C TYR A 123 -18.92 4.83 -12.53
N CYS A 124 -20.08 4.39 -12.03
CA CYS A 124 -20.16 3.42 -10.94
C CYS A 124 -20.50 1.99 -11.39
N LEU A 125 -21.15 1.83 -12.54
CA LEU A 125 -21.71 0.54 -12.96
C LEU A 125 -20.96 -0.11 -14.11
N HIS A 126 -20.27 0.66 -14.95
CA HIS A 126 -19.60 0.11 -16.12
C HIS A 126 -18.11 0.03 -15.90
N SER A 127 -17.55 -1.10 -16.30
CA SER A 127 -16.11 -1.29 -16.38
C SER A 127 -15.50 -0.25 -17.31
N ALA A 128 -14.38 0.33 -16.87
CA ALA A 128 -13.53 1.18 -17.68
C ALA A 128 -12.14 0.54 -17.73
N VAL A 129 -11.52 0.51 -18.90
CA VAL A 129 -10.13 0.06 -19.00
C VAL A 129 -9.24 1.27 -18.80
N ARG A 130 -8.62 1.39 -17.63
CA ARG A 130 -7.71 2.50 -17.30
C ARG A 130 -6.43 1.97 -16.66
N GLN A 131 -5.28 2.44 -17.16
CA GLN A 131 -4.00 2.15 -16.54
C GLN A 131 -3.82 2.99 -15.26
N SER A 132 -3.14 2.43 -14.26
CA SER A 132 -2.74 3.19 -13.05
C SER A 132 -1.93 4.42 -13.45
N VAL A 133 -2.30 5.57 -12.88
CA VAL A 133 -1.46 6.78 -12.96
C VAL A 133 -0.42 6.66 -11.86
N ARG A 134 0.61 5.84 -12.11
CA ARG A 134 1.72 5.59 -11.18
C ARG A 134 2.33 6.91 -10.72
N ARG A 135 2.15 7.26 -9.45
CA ARG A 135 3.02 8.22 -8.77
C ARG A 135 4.12 7.46 -8.05
N LYS A 136 5.33 8.01 -8.08
CA LYS A 136 6.49 7.42 -7.43
C LYS A 136 6.23 7.47 -5.91
N GLN A 137 5.95 6.34 -5.29
CA GLN A 137 5.81 6.24 -3.84
C GLN A 137 7.13 6.69 -3.17
N THR A 138 7.04 7.62 -2.24
CA THR A 138 8.20 8.19 -1.55
C THR A 138 8.67 7.23 -0.47
N SER A 139 9.94 6.82 -0.55
CA SER A 139 10.61 6.09 0.52
C SER A 139 10.99 7.06 1.64
N LEU A 140 10.77 6.68 2.89
CA LEU A 140 11.15 7.47 4.06
C LEU A 140 12.48 6.95 4.62
N LEU A 141 13.48 7.82 4.72
CA LEU A 141 14.69 7.54 5.49
C LEU A 141 14.42 7.84 6.96
N ALA A 142 14.63 6.84 7.81
CA ALA A 142 14.44 6.94 9.25
C ALA A 142 15.65 6.37 9.99
N GLN A 143 15.83 6.76 11.25
CA GLN A 143 16.84 6.16 12.13
C GLN A 143 16.19 5.11 13.03
N LEU A 144 16.87 3.99 13.22
CA LEU A 144 16.46 2.98 14.19
C LEU A 144 16.55 3.55 15.61
N ASN A 145 15.52 3.30 16.42
CA ASN A 145 15.59 3.56 17.86
C ASN A 145 16.40 2.45 18.56
N ASP A 146 16.88 2.71 19.79
CA ASP A 146 17.75 1.79 20.52
C ASP A 146 17.14 0.40 20.74
N VAL A 147 15.82 0.33 20.90
CA VAL A 147 15.07 -0.93 21.06
C VAL A 147 15.12 -1.75 19.77
N ALA A 148 14.90 -1.11 18.62
CA ALA A 148 15.00 -1.76 17.32
C ALA A 148 16.44 -2.17 17.03
N LYS A 149 17.43 -1.32 17.34
CA LYS A 149 18.86 -1.70 17.25
C LYS A 149 19.18 -2.94 18.07
N MET A 150 18.67 -3.01 19.31
CA MET A 150 18.88 -4.18 20.17
C MET A 150 18.23 -5.45 19.60
N ASN A 151 17.03 -5.33 19.03
CA ASN A 151 16.37 -6.47 18.39
C ASN A 151 17.12 -6.92 17.12
N ILE A 152 17.73 -5.99 16.36
CA ILE A 152 18.50 -6.33 15.15
C ILE A 152 19.75 -7.08 15.56
N ARG A 153 20.44 -6.61 16.60
CA ARG A 153 21.62 -7.30 17.13
C ARG A 153 21.29 -8.68 17.70
N LYS A 154 20.10 -8.88 18.27
CA LYS A 154 19.65 -10.17 18.84
C LYS A 154 19.21 -11.19 17.80
N HIS A 155 18.68 -10.75 16.66
CA HIS A 155 18.09 -11.64 15.65
C HIS A 155 18.77 -11.57 14.27
N GLY A 156 19.67 -10.61 14.04
CA GLY A 156 20.38 -10.37 12.78
C GLY A 156 21.54 -11.34 12.50
N THR A 157 21.84 -12.28 13.42
CA THR A 157 22.80 -13.36 13.18
C THR A 157 22.32 -14.42 12.18
N TYR A 158 21.10 -14.30 11.64
CA TYR A 158 20.62 -15.11 10.52
C TYR A 158 20.91 -14.48 9.14
N LEU A 159 21.67 -13.39 9.06
CA LEU A 159 22.07 -12.73 7.81
C LEU A 159 23.44 -13.17 7.28
N GLU A 160 24.08 -14.18 7.86
CA GLU A 160 25.24 -14.85 7.24
C GLU A 160 24.85 -16.17 6.56
N GLY A 161 24.54 -16.06 5.27
CA GLY A 161 24.75 -17.10 4.25
C GLY A 161 23.64 -18.13 4.01
N PRO A 162 23.68 -18.83 2.86
CA PRO A 162 24.76 -18.89 1.86
C PRO A 162 24.58 -17.97 0.65
#